data_AF-A0A8T3WPF7-F1
#
_entry.id   AF-A0A8T3WPF7-F1
#
_cell.length_a   1.000
_cell.length_b   1.000
_cell.length_c   1.000
_cell.angle_alpha   90.00
_cell.angle_beta   90.00
_cell.angle_gamma   90.00
#
_symmetry.space_group_name_H-M   'P 1'
#
loop_
_entity.id
_entity.type
_entity.pdbx_description
1 polymer ?
#
loop_
_entity_poly.entity_id
_entity_poly.type
_entity_poly.pdbx_seq_one_letter_code
_entity_poly.pdbx_strand_id
1 'polypeptide(L)'
;MEDKESKKAEKTKEDKNDEAAKKAEEKEELTDEIIKDVIEVADAPEKLIEPEKAEIEKWTPKSKLGRIVKSGKIKNIDEILDKNLKILEPEIVSSLLQLKADLINIGQSKGKFGGGKRRVWKQTQKKTQEGNIPKFSSMAVVGDENGHVGIGYGSSKETLPSRVKAERKAKLNIMRIKRGCGSFDCSCNNPHSIISRVDGKSGSVRIVLYPAPQGTGLVVGDECKKVLKLAGIKDVYSKRFGQSRTTINLIKACVDALKKTMEIK
;
A
#
# COMPACT_ATOMS: atom_id res chain seq x y z
N MET A 1 44.78 11.52 80.62
CA MET A 1 45.19 11.14 79.24
C MET A 1 44.08 10.34 78.53
N GLU A 2 42.84 10.37 79.04
CA GLU A 2 41.74 9.48 78.60
C GLU A 2 40.64 10.18 77.75
N ASP A 3 40.68 11.52 77.60
CA ASP A 3 39.65 12.26 76.85
C ASP A 3 39.93 12.44 75.35
N LYS A 4 41.09 11.97 74.85
CA LYS A 4 41.44 12.05 73.42
C LYS A 4 41.12 10.79 72.63
N GLU A 5 40.98 9.63 73.27
CA GLU A 5 40.64 8.37 72.60
C GLU A 5 39.12 8.20 72.39
N SER A 6 38.30 8.63 73.35
CA SER A 6 36.83 8.60 73.26
C SER A 6 36.30 9.51 72.14
N LYS A 7 36.79 10.74 72.04
CA LYS A 7 36.41 11.66 70.94
C LYS A 7 36.91 11.23 69.56
N LYS A 8 38.00 10.45 69.47
CA LYS A 8 38.50 9.92 68.19
C LYS A 8 37.69 8.71 67.72
N ALA A 9 37.16 7.91 68.66
CA ALA A 9 36.31 6.76 68.41
C ALA A 9 34.85 7.11 68.06
N GLU A 10 34.30 8.20 68.61
CA GLU A 10 32.99 8.73 68.17
C GLU A 10 33.05 9.34 66.78
N LYS A 11 34.10 10.13 66.48
CA LYS A 11 34.27 10.76 65.17
C LYS A 11 34.45 9.73 64.03
N THR A 12 35.19 8.65 64.27
CA THR A 12 35.33 7.55 63.30
C THR A 12 34.09 6.65 63.17
N LYS A 13 33.12 6.73 64.09
CA LYS A 13 31.83 6.05 63.96
C LYS A 13 30.82 6.90 63.20
N GLU A 14 30.81 8.22 63.38
CA GLU A 14 30.01 9.15 62.56
C GLU A 14 30.49 9.18 61.10
N ASP A 15 31.80 9.31 60.87
CA ASP A 15 32.37 9.34 59.51
C ASP A 15 32.09 8.03 58.72
N LYS A 16 32.05 6.88 59.41
CA LYS A 16 31.72 5.58 58.80
C LYS A 16 30.22 5.40 58.53
N ASN A 17 29.36 6.05 59.29
CA ASN A 17 27.92 5.99 59.11
C ASN A 17 27.49 6.90 57.94
N ASP A 18 28.15 8.06 57.79
CA ASP A 18 27.96 8.96 56.66
C ASP A 18 28.52 8.39 55.34
N GLU A 19 29.64 7.65 55.39
CA GLU A 19 30.18 6.97 54.20
C GLU A 19 29.30 5.77 53.78
N ALA A 20 28.66 5.09 54.74
CA ALA A 20 27.70 4.02 54.47
C ALA A 20 26.37 4.56 53.90
N ALA A 21 25.90 5.72 54.38
CA ALA A 21 24.72 6.39 53.84
C ALA A 21 24.95 6.88 52.41
N LYS A 22 26.12 7.49 52.12
CA LYS A 22 26.49 7.92 50.75
C LYS A 22 26.60 6.75 49.78
N LYS A 23 27.14 5.61 50.22
CA LYS A 23 27.19 4.37 49.40
C LYS A 23 25.82 3.70 49.22
N ALA A 24 24.85 3.99 50.08
CA ALA A 24 23.47 3.53 49.92
C ALA A 24 22.72 4.43 48.93
N GLU A 25 22.89 5.76 49.03
CA GLU A 25 22.35 6.73 48.06
C GLU A 25 22.92 6.51 46.66
N GLU A 26 24.25 6.34 46.50
CA GLU A 26 24.85 6.02 45.17
C GLU A 26 24.32 4.70 44.59
N LYS A 27 23.96 3.73 45.44
CA LYS A 27 23.39 2.46 44.99
C LYS A 27 21.92 2.60 44.58
N GLU A 28 21.14 3.40 45.31
CA GLU A 28 19.77 3.74 44.93
C GLU A 28 19.75 4.53 43.62
N GLU A 29 20.64 5.51 43.46
CA GLU A 29 20.80 6.28 42.22
C GLU A 29 21.21 5.39 41.04
N LEU A 30 22.17 4.46 41.22
CA LEU A 30 22.52 3.49 40.18
C LEU A 30 21.35 2.55 39.84
N THR A 31 20.57 2.12 40.83
CA THR A 31 19.39 1.26 40.56
C THR A 31 18.30 2.03 39.84
N ASP A 32 18.10 3.31 40.15
CA ASP A 32 17.12 4.17 39.50
C ASP A 32 17.55 4.54 38.07
N GLU A 33 18.84 4.72 37.81
CA GLU A 33 19.40 4.86 36.46
C GLU A 33 19.23 3.58 35.64
N ILE A 34 19.53 2.41 36.21
CA ILE A 34 19.31 1.11 35.54
C ILE A 34 17.82 0.88 35.26
N ILE A 35 16.93 1.27 36.18
CA ILE A 35 15.47 1.17 35.98
C ILE A 35 15.01 2.14 34.88
N LYS A 36 15.53 3.37 34.82
CA LYS A 36 15.25 4.33 33.73
C LYS A 36 15.72 3.81 32.38
N ASP A 37 16.92 3.24 32.30
CA ASP A 37 17.45 2.65 31.07
C ASP A 37 16.62 1.44 30.61
N VAL A 38 16.16 0.60 31.54
CA VAL A 38 15.27 -0.54 31.23
C VAL A 38 13.89 -0.08 30.76
N ILE A 39 13.36 1.03 31.30
CA ILE A 39 12.09 1.62 30.88
C ILE A 39 12.22 2.29 29.50
N GLU A 40 13.31 3.00 29.20
CA GLU A 40 13.55 3.55 27.86
C GLU A 40 13.67 2.46 26.77
N VAL A 41 14.24 1.31 27.11
CA VAL A 41 14.29 0.16 26.18
C VAL A 41 12.92 -0.51 26.00
N ALA A 42 12.03 -0.44 27.00
CA ALA A 42 10.67 -0.97 26.94
C ALA A 42 9.68 -0.02 26.23
N ASP A 43 9.90 1.29 26.31
CA ASP A 43 9.12 2.32 25.62
C ASP A 43 9.66 2.67 24.21
N ALA A 44 10.77 2.05 23.80
CA ALA A 44 11.14 2.04 22.40
C ALA A 44 9.99 1.38 21.63
N PRO A 45 9.33 2.09 20.68
CA PRO A 45 8.26 1.50 19.92
C PRO A 45 8.85 0.30 19.21
N GLU A 46 8.46 -0.90 19.65
CA GLU A 46 8.73 -2.17 19.02
C GLU A 46 8.61 -1.91 17.53
N LYS A 47 9.74 -1.86 16.80
CA LYS A 47 9.75 -1.43 15.42
C LYS A 47 8.71 -2.30 14.74
N LEU A 48 7.55 -1.71 14.41
CA LEU A 48 6.50 -2.39 13.69
C LEU A 48 7.13 -2.75 12.36
N ILE A 49 7.70 -3.95 12.29
CA ILE A 49 8.18 -4.51 11.05
C ILE A 49 6.93 -4.56 10.21
N GLU A 50 6.84 -3.66 9.23
CA GLU A 50 5.70 -3.59 8.34
C GLU A 50 5.41 -5.02 7.87
N PRO A 51 4.17 -5.52 7.98
CA PRO A 51 3.86 -6.94 7.77
C PRO A 51 4.37 -7.45 6.41
N GLU A 52 4.42 -6.56 5.41
CA GLU A 52 4.92 -6.82 4.07
C GLU A 52 6.43 -7.13 4.03
N LYS A 53 7.26 -6.48 4.87
CA LYS A 53 8.71 -6.77 4.97
C LYS A 53 8.97 -8.14 5.60
N ALA A 54 8.18 -8.51 6.61
CA ALA A 54 8.27 -9.83 7.24
C ALA A 54 7.84 -10.97 6.28
N GLU A 55 6.90 -10.70 5.36
CA GLU A 55 6.51 -11.66 4.32
C GLU A 55 7.61 -11.89 3.27
N ILE A 56 8.36 -10.83 2.90
CA ILE A 56 9.45 -10.93 1.92
C ILE A 56 10.60 -11.80 2.44
N GLU A 57 10.94 -11.68 3.72
CA GLU A 57 12.04 -12.45 4.31
C GLU A 57 11.74 -13.96 4.33
N LYS A 58 10.49 -14.32 4.64
CA LYS A 58 10.00 -15.71 4.65
C LYS A 58 9.80 -16.29 3.24
N TRP A 59 9.79 -15.46 2.20
CA TRP A 59 9.47 -15.91 0.84
C TRP A 59 10.59 -16.75 0.22
N THR A 60 10.29 -18.01 -0.10
CA THR A 60 11.16 -18.88 -0.90
C THR A 60 10.71 -18.92 -2.37
N PRO A 61 11.50 -18.36 -3.32
CA PRO A 61 11.09 -18.25 -4.71
C PRO A 61 11.06 -19.61 -5.40
N LYS A 62 9.97 -19.90 -6.12
CA LYS A 62 9.81 -21.12 -6.91
C LYS A 62 10.18 -20.88 -8.37
N SER A 63 9.90 -19.69 -8.88
CA SER A 63 10.18 -19.30 -10.26
C SER A 63 11.64 -18.93 -10.51
N LYS A 64 12.12 -19.09 -11.76
CA LYS A 64 13.46 -18.62 -12.18
C LYS A 64 13.59 -17.10 -11.98
N LEU A 65 12.54 -16.36 -12.33
CA LEU A 65 12.46 -14.91 -12.14
C LEU A 65 12.60 -14.54 -10.66
N GLY A 66 11.87 -15.23 -9.78
CA GLY A 66 11.90 -15.00 -8.33
C GLY A 66 13.29 -15.25 -7.73
N ARG A 67 14.02 -16.28 -8.19
CA ARG A 67 15.41 -16.51 -7.77
C ARG A 67 16.35 -15.39 -8.22
N ILE A 68 16.18 -14.90 -9.45
CA ILE A 68 16.99 -13.80 -9.99
C ILE A 68 16.74 -12.50 -9.19
N VAL A 69 15.47 -12.19 -8.90
CA VAL A 69 15.09 -11.02 -8.11
C VAL A 69 15.57 -11.15 -6.67
N LYS A 70 15.37 -12.31 -6.03
CA LYS A 70 15.86 -12.55 -4.66
C LYS A 70 17.39 -12.50 -4.56
N SER A 71 18.11 -12.88 -5.63
CA SER A 71 19.56 -12.74 -5.71
C SER A 71 20.05 -11.29 -5.91
N GLY A 72 19.14 -10.33 -6.11
CA GLY A 72 19.47 -8.91 -6.29
C GLY A 72 20.02 -8.54 -7.66
N LYS A 73 20.00 -9.47 -8.64
CA LYS A 73 20.48 -9.22 -10.02
C LYS A 73 19.61 -8.22 -10.78
N ILE A 74 18.29 -8.22 -10.51
CA ILE A 74 17.35 -7.26 -11.07
C ILE A 74 16.84 -6.40 -9.92
N LYS A 75 17.06 -5.09 -10.01
CA LYS A 75 16.62 -4.11 -9.00
C LYS A 75 15.40 -3.30 -9.45
N ASN A 76 15.19 -3.19 -10.76
CA ASN A 76 14.11 -2.40 -11.34
C ASN A 76 13.04 -3.29 -11.96
N ILE A 77 11.77 -2.98 -11.70
CA ILE A 77 10.62 -3.66 -12.31
C ILE A 77 10.58 -3.44 -13.82
N ASP A 78 11.07 -2.30 -14.30
CA ASP A 78 11.00 -1.91 -15.71
C ASP A 78 11.82 -2.86 -16.59
N GLU A 79 12.93 -3.40 -16.10
CA GLU A 79 13.72 -4.41 -16.82
C GLU A 79 12.92 -5.70 -17.07
N ILE A 80 12.01 -6.06 -16.14
CA ILE A 80 11.15 -7.23 -16.27
C ILE A 80 10.06 -6.96 -17.31
N LEU A 81 9.48 -5.75 -17.28
CA LEU A 81 8.43 -5.32 -18.19
C LEU A 81 8.95 -5.14 -19.62
N ASP A 82 10.13 -4.55 -19.81
CA ASP A 82 10.73 -4.35 -21.13
C ASP A 82 11.12 -5.68 -21.80
N LYS A 83 11.56 -6.67 -20.99
CA LYS A 83 11.79 -8.05 -21.46
C LYS A 83 10.51 -8.87 -21.64
N ASN A 84 9.33 -8.29 -21.37
CA ASN A 84 8.02 -8.94 -21.41
C ASN A 84 7.99 -10.27 -20.62
N LEU A 85 8.73 -10.34 -19.51
CA LEU A 85 8.74 -11.54 -18.66
C LEU A 85 7.46 -11.61 -17.84
N LYS A 86 6.82 -12.78 -17.84
CA LYS A 86 5.59 -12.99 -17.09
C LYS A 86 5.86 -13.12 -15.59
N ILE A 87 5.23 -12.27 -14.80
CA ILE A 87 5.26 -12.33 -13.34
C ILE A 87 4.24 -13.38 -12.86
N LEU A 88 4.71 -14.37 -12.11
CA LEU A 88 3.87 -15.46 -11.57
C LEU A 88 3.77 -15.44 -10.05
N GLU A 89 4.66 -14.69 -9.39
CA GLU A 89 4.77 -14.57 -7.93
C GLU A 89 4.51 -13.10 -7.55
N PRO A 90 3.51 -12.79 -6.71
CA PRO A 90 3.21 -11.43 -6.27
C PRO A 90 4.33 -10.83 -5.39
N GLU A 91 5.12 -11.69 -4.73
CA GLU A 91 6.21 -11.31 -3.84
C GLU A 91 7.34 -10.61 -4.62
N ILE A 92 7.53 -10.96 -5.90
CA ILE A 92 8.49 -10.29 -6.79
C ILE A 92 8.23 -8.79 -6.86
N VAL A 93 6.97 -8.40 -7.02
CA VAL A 93 6.61 -6.98 -7.16
C VAL A 93 6.68 -6.28 -5.82
N SER A 94 6.32 -6.97 -4.74
CA SER A 94 6.39 -6.44 -3.37
C SER A 94 7.85 -6.20 -2.92
N SER A 95 8.80 -6.99 -3.43
CA SER A 95 10.22 -6.81 -3.18
C SER A 95 10.87 -5.67 -3.98
N LEU A 96 10.30 -5.32 -5.14
CA LEU A 96 10.89 -4.35 -6.07
C LEU A 96 10.30 -2.95 -5.95
N LEU A 97 9.06 -2.83 -5.49
CA LEU A 97 8.33 -1.56 -5.42
C LEU A 97 7.70 -1.36 -4.04
N GLN A 98 7.63 -0.10 -3.60
CA GLN A 98 6.80 0.28 -2.46
C GLN A 98 5.35 0.44 -2.94
N LEU A 99 4.53 -0.58 -2.69
CA LEU A 99 3.17 -0.66 -3.22
C LEU A 99 2.15 -0.11 -2.22
N LYS A 100 1.20 0.67 -2.73
CA LYS A 100 -0.03 1.02 -2.02
C LYS A 100 -1.19 0.24 -2.63
N ALA A 101 -2.04 -0.33 -1.79
CA ALA A 101 -3.24 -1.04 -2.21
C ALA A 101 -4.50 -0.23 -1.85
N ASP A 102 -5.43 -0.11 -2.77
CA ASP A 102 -6.78 0.40 -2.50
C ASP A 102 -7.85 -0.54 -3.07
N LEU A 103 -8.99 -0.57 -2.40
CA LEU A 103 -10.12 -1.40 -2.75
C LEU A 103 -11.20 -0.58 -3.46
N ILE A 104 -11.74 -1.17 -4.52
CA ILE A 104 -12.78 -0.55 -5.34
C ILE A 104 -14.15 -0.89 -4.78
N ASN A 105 -15.04 0.10 -4.76
CA ASN A 105 -16.43 -0.07 -4.38
C ASN A 105 -17.28 -0.63 -5.54
N ILE A 106 -17.42 -1.95 -5.60
CA ILE A 106 -18.23 -2.62 -6.63
C ILE A 106 -19.67 -2.89 -6.19
N GLY A 107 -19.88 -3.23 -4.93
CA GLY A 107 -21.17 -3.62 -4.40
C GLY A 107 -22.07 -2.44 -4.07
N GLN A 108 -23.36 -2.73 -3.93
CA GLN A 108 -24.33 -1.83 -3.34
C GLN A 108 -25.01 -2.58 -2.18
N SER A 109 -25.02 -1.97 -1.00
CA SER A 109 -25.94 -2.41 0.06
C SER A 109 -27.32 -1.92 -0.32
N LYS A 110 -28.35 -2.77 -0.32
CA LYS A 110 -29.72 -2.27 -0.44
C LYS A 110 -30.08 -1.57 0.86
N GLY A 111 -30.40 -0.27 0.81
CA GLY A 111 -31.02 0.43 1.93
C GLY A 111 -32.53 0.23 1.95
N LYS A 112 -33.17 0.60 3.06
CA LYS A 112 -34.62 0.45 3.31
C LYS A 112 -35.49 1.10 2.22
N PHE A 113 -35.01 2.16 1.57
CA PHE A 113 -35.73 2.93 0.54
C PHE A 113 -35.03 2.90 -0.83
N GLY A 114 -34.30 1.84 -1.17
CA GLY A 114 -33.60 1.73 -2.47
C GLY A 114 -32.35 2.61 -2.62
N GLY A 115 -32.12 3.56 -1.72
CA GLY A 115 -30.85 4.27 -1.56
C GLY A 115 -29.79 3.35 -0.96
N GLY A 116 -28.84 2.92 -1.78
CA GLY A 116 -27.80 1.97 -1.36
C GLY A 116 -26.42 2.58 -1.21
N LYS A 117 -25.76 2.37 -0.07
CA LYS A 117 -24.34 2.73 0.11
C LYS A 117 -23.46 1.76 -0.68
N ARG A 118 -22.45 2.28 -1.38
CA ARG A 118 -21.48 1.43 -2.09
C ARG A 118 -20.63 0.65 -1.10
N ARG A 119 -20.32 -0.61 -1.42
CA ARG A 119 -19.43 -1.48 -0.65
C ARG A 119 -18.27 -1.97 -1.51
N VAL A 120 -17.18 -2.33 -0.86
CA VAL A 120 -15.98 -2.89 -1.49
C VAL A 120 -16.26 -4.20 -2.24
N TRP A 121 -17.14 -5.05 -1.70
CA TRP A 121 -17.44 -6.35 -2.30
C TRP A 121 -18.83 -6.37 -2.93
N LYS A 122 -18.96 -7.12 -4.03
CA LYS A 122 -20.22 -7.47 -4.67
C LYS A 122 -20.60 -8.91 -4.30
N GLN A 123 -21.82 -9.10 -3.81
CA GLN A 123 -22.38 -10.44 -3.63
C GLN A 123 -23.01 -10.90 -4.95
N THR A 124 -22.63 -12.09 -5.40
CA THR A 124 -23.25 -12.83 -6.50
C THR A 124 -23.79 -14.13 -5.92
N GLN A 125 -24.94 -14.61 -6.39
CA GLN A 125 -25.55 -15.84 -5.88
C GLN A 125 -25.80 -16.80 -7.04
N LYS A 126 -25.45 -18.09 -6.84
CA LYS A 126 -25.86 -19.18 -7.73
C LYS A 126 -27.05 -19.88 -7.09
N LYS A 127 -28.14 -20.07 -7.83
CA LYS A 127 -29.28 -20.89 -7.37
C LYS A 127 -28.98 -22.37 -7.57
N THR A 128 -29.26 -23.17 -6.56
CA THR A 128 -29.15 -24.64 -6.55
C THR A 128 -30.40 -25.24 -5.90
N GLN A 129 -30.64 -26.54 -6.06
CA GLN A 129 -31.81 -27.21 -5.45
C GLN A 129 -31.81 -27.10 -3.92
N GLU A 130 -30.62 -27.17 -3.30
CA GLU A 130 -30.42 -27.03 -1.85
C GLU A 130 -30.44 -25.57 -1.36
N GLY A 131 -30.72 -24.60 -2.23
CA GLY A 131 -30.79 -23.17 -1.89
C GLY A 131 -29.80 -22.30 -2.65
N ASN A 132 -29.57 -21.08 -2.15
CA ASN A 132 -28.71 -20.10 -2.82
C ASN A 132 -27.28 -20.16 -2.26
N ILE A 133 -26.29 -20.33 -3.13
CA ILE A 133 -24.87 -20.31 -2.76
C ILE A 133 -24.30 -18.91 -3.05
N PRO A 134 -24.03 -18.08 -2.01
CA PRO A 134 -23.43 -16.77 -2.20
C PRO A 134 -21.92 -16.85 -2.48
N LYS A 135 -21.44 -15.92 -3.30
CA LYS A 135 -20.02 -15.67 -3.55
C LYS A 135 -19.77 -14.17 -3.47
N PHE A 136 -18.67 -13.78 -2.84
CA PHE A 136 -18.25 -12.40 -2.72
C PHE A 136 -17.10 -12.10 -3.66
N SER A 137 -17.27 -11.08 -4.47
CA SER A 137 -16.28 -10.64 -5.45
C SER A 137 -15.77 -9.25 -5.11
N SER A 138 -14.46 -9.08 -5.15
CA SER A 138 -13.77 -7.83 -4.81
C SER A 138 -12.79 -7.47 -5.93
N MET A 139 -12.49 -6.19 -6.06
CA MET A 139 -11.48 -5.69 -6.99
C MET A 139 -10.55 -4.76 -6.24
N ALA A 140 -9.26 -4.99 -6.43
CA ALA A 140 -8.20 -4.21 -5.82
C ALA A 140 -7.39 -3.53 -6.92
N VAL A 141 -6.87 -2.36 -6.59
CA VAL A 141 -5.89 -1.62 -7.36
C VAL A 141 -4.63 -1.55 -6.51
N VAL A 142 -3.49 -1.79 -7.12
CA VAL A 142 -2.18 -1.68 -6.49
C VAL A 142 -1.34 -0.74 -7.35
N GLY A 143 -0.55 0.14 -6.74
CA GLY A 143 0.36 1.02 -7.48
C GLY A 143 1.33 1.75 -6.58
N ASP A 144 2.34 2.36 -7.18
CA ASP A 144 3.46 3.02 -6.50
C ASP A 144 3.41 4.56 -6.61
N GLU A 145 2.32 5.11 -7.16
CA GLU A 145 2.18 6.54 -7.47
C GLU A 145 3.25 7.08 -8.43
N ASN A 146 4.04 6.22 -9.05
CA ASN A 146 5.16 6.59 -9.93
C ASN A 146 5.01 6.04 -11.36
N GLY A 147 3.81 5.68 -11.76
CA GLY A 147 3.54 5.19 -13.11
C GLY A 147 3.41 3.68 -13.21
N HIS A 148 3.41 2.94 -12.09
CA HIS A 148 3.10 1.52 -12.08
C HIS A 148 1.74 1.30 -11.42
N VAL A 149 0.85 0.62 -12.13
CA VAL A 149 -0.47 0.27 -11.60
C VAL A 149 -0.82 -1.16 -11.97
N GLY A 150 -1.54 -1.85 -11.12
CA GLY A 150 -2.10 -3.17 -11.39
C GLY A 150 -3.52 -3.25 -10.87
N ILE A 151 -4.36 -4.00 -11.59
CA ILE A 151 -5.74 -4.30 -11.15
C ILE A 151 -5.94 -5.80 -11.02
N GLY A 152 -6.71 -6.18 -10.01
CA GLY A 152 -6.98 -7.58 -9.72
C GLY A 152 -8.43 -7.82 -9.32
N TYR A 153 -8.99 -8.92 -9.82
CA TYR A 153 -10.34 -9.36 -9.50
C TYR A 153 -10.31 -10.71 -8.76
N GLY A 154 -10.78 -10.68 -7.52
CA GLY A 154 -10.86 -11.84 -6.63
C GLY A 154 -12.31 -12.24 -6.36
N SER A 155 -12.55 -13.55 -6.22
CA SER A 155 -13.85 -14.07 -5.78
C SER A 155 -13.64 -15.23 -4.82
N SER A 156 -14.46 -15.31 -3.78
CA SER A 156 -14.43 -16.38 -2.77
C SER A 156 -15.80 -16.57 -2.12
N LYS A 157 -15.95 -17.59 -1.28
CA LYS A 157 -17.16 -17.80 -0.45
C LYS A 157 -17.30 -16.74 0.66
N GLU A 158 -16.18 -16.13 1.07
CA GLU A 158 -16.10 -15.10 2.12
C GLU A 158 -15.49 -13.80 1.59
N THR A 159 -15.62 -12.72 2.36
CA THR A 159 -15.18 -11.36 1.98
C THR A 159 -13.67 -11.16 2.09
N LEU A 160 -13.04 -11.55 3.21
CA LEU A 160 -11.60 -11.35 3.41
C LEU A 160 -10.74 -12.12 2.40
N PRO A 161 -10.97 -13.43 2.14
CA PRO A 161 -10.19 -14.16 1.15
C PRO A 161 -10.38 -13.62 -0.28
N SER A 162 -11.54 -13.01 -0.55
CA SER A 162 -11.81 -12.35 -1.84
C SER A 162 -10.92 -11.11 -2.04
N ARG A 163 -10.70 -10.30 -0.99
CA ARG A 163 -9.80 -9.14 -1.01
C ARG A 163 -8.35 -9.55 -1.24
N VAL A 164 -7.85 -10.50 -0.45
CA VAL A 164 -6.46 -11.02 -0.58
C VAL A 164 -6.24 -11.61 -1.99
N LYS A 165 -7.23 -12.33 -2.54
CA LYS A 165 -7.15 -12.84 -3.93
C LYS A 165 -7.13 -11.72 -4.97
N ALA A 166 -7.85 -10.63 -4.74
CA ALA A 166 -7.87 -9.49 -5.65
C ALA A 166 -6.52 -8.77 -5.63
N GLU A 167 -5.98 -8.50 -4.44
CA GLU A 167 -4.68 -7.84 -4.26
C GLU A 167 -3.54 -8.65 -4.87
N ARG A 168 -3.49 -9.97 -4.61
CA ARG A 168 -2.51 -10.87 -5.23
C ARG A 168 -2.51 -10.77 -6.74
N LYS A 169 -3.71 -10.78 -7.35
CA LYS A 169 -3.85 -10.65 -8.81
C LYS A 169 -3.50 -9.26 -9.31
N ALA A 170 -3.70 -8.21 -8.52
CA ALA A 170 -3.30 -6.86 -8.87
C ALA A 170 -1.77 -6.75 -8.95
N LYS A 171 -1.06 -7.31 -7.95
CA LYS A 171 0.41 -7.40 -7.95
C LYS A 171 0.94 -8.15 -9.19
N LEU A 172 0.30 -9.26 -9.57
CA LEU A 172 0.69 -10.02 -10.78
C LEU A 172 0.45 -9.27 -12.09
N ASN A 173 -0.55 -8.38 -12.14
CA ASN A 173 -0.94 -7.65 -13.34
C ASN A 173 -0.45 -6.19 -13.30
N ILE A 174 0.76 -5.96 -12.79
CA ILE A 174 1.35 -4.63 -12.81
C ILE A 174 1.65 -4.22 -14.26
N MET A 175 1.43 -2.96 -14.57
CA MET A 175 1.70 -2.35 -15.87
C MET A 175 2.32 -0.97 -15.68
N ARG A 176 3.26 -0.65 -16.57
CA ARG A 176 3.85 0.69 -16.69
C ARG A 176 2.91 1.61 -17.45
N ILE A 177 2.84 2.86 -17.01
CA ILE A 177 2.07 3.94 -17.62
C ILE A 177 3.03 5.06 -17.97
N LYS A 178 2.98 5.51 -19.22
CA LYS A 178 3.71 6.69 -19.67
C LYS A 178 2.96 7.94 -19.17
N ARG A 179 3.62 8.71 -18.31
CA ARG A 179 3.11 10.00 -17.81
C ARG A 179 3.84 11.15 -18.51
N GLY A 180 3.22 12.31 -18.57
CA GLY A 180 3.84 13.49 -19.17
C GLY A 180 2.98 14.74 -19.03
N CYS A 181 3.46 15.84 -19.60
CA CYS A 181 2.66 17.04 -19.80
C CYS A 181 2.17 17.04 -21.25
N GLY A 182 0.93 16.62 -21.47
CA GLY A 182 0.29 16.62 -22.79
C GLY A 182 -0.66 17.78 -23.04
N SER A 183 -0.80 18.69 -22.07
CA SER A 183 -1.76 19.79 -22.16
C SER A 183 -1.16 20.95 -22.94
N PHE A 184 -1.93 21.49 -23.89
CA PHE A 184 -1.52 22.65 -24.69
C PHE A 184 -1.22 23.88 -23.81
N ASP A 185 -1.94 24.04 -22.69
CA ASP A 185 -1.85 25.20 -21.81
C ASP A 185 -0.74 25.09 -20.73
N CYS A 186 0.02 23.99 -20.66
CA CYS A 186 1.06 23.82 -19.65
C CYS A 186 2.45 23.57 -20.27
N SER A 187 3.38 24.47 -19.96
CA SER A 187 4.81 24.32 -20.28
C SER A 187 5.60 23.57 -19.19
N CYS A 188 4.91 23.02 -18.21
CA CYS A 188 5.51 22.33 -17.08
C CYS A 188 6.22 21.03 -17.51
N ASN A 189 7.46 20.82 -17.07
CA ASN A 189 8.22 19.59 -17.39
C ASN A 189 7.94 18.42 -16.43
N ASN A 190 6.98 18.57 -15.51
CA ASN A 190 6.63 17.54 -14.54
C ASN A 190 5.57 16.58 -15.10
N PRO A 191 5.76 15.25 -14.97
CA PRO A 191 4.81 14.24 -15.46
C PRO A 191 3.60 14.12 -14.51
N HIS A 192 2.68 15.08 -14.60
CA HIS A 192 1.47 15.16 -13.78
C HIS A 192 0.21 14.64 -14.51
N SER A 193 0.22 14.60 -15.84
CA SER A 193 -0.92 14.21 -16.69
C SER A 193 -0.56 13.06 -17.64
N ILE A 194 -1.46 12.81 -18.59
CA ILE A 194 -1.26 11.91 -19.74
C ILE A 194 -0.67 12.72 -20.90
N ILE A 195 0.08 12.07 -21.78
CA ILE A 195 0.76 12.72 -22.91
C ILE A 195 -0.22 13.13 -24.01
N SER A 196 -1.25 12.34 -24.25
CA SER A 196 -2.19 12.57 -25.34
C SER A 196 -3.57 12.05 -24.97
N ARG A 197 -4.54 12.39 -25.81
CA ARG A 197 -5.91 11.86 -25.68
C ARG A 197 -5.90 10.35 -25.91
N VAL A 198 -6.37 9.59 -24.93
CA VAL A 198 -6.48 8.14 -25.00
C VAL A 198 -7.92 7.68 -24.78
N ASP A 199 -8.34 6.65 -25.49
CA ASP A 199 -9.66 6.06 -25.33
C ASP A 199 -9.57 4.57 -25.00
N GLY A 200 -10.28 4.16 -23.96
CA GLY A 200 -10.37 2.77 -23.52
C GLY A 200 -11.80 2.24 -23.58
N LYS A 201 -11.95 0.95 -23.86
CA LYS A 201 -13.27 0.30 -23.99
C LYS A 201 -13.31 -1.01 -23.20
N SER A 202 -14.42 -1.23 -22.51
CA SER A 202 -14.71 -2.53 -21.90
C SER A 202 -16.22 -2.80 -21.94
N GLY A 203 -16.63 -3.79 -22.72
CA GLY A 203 -18.05 -4.05 -22.98
C GLY A 203 -18.72 -2.86 -23.66
N SER A 204 -19.82 -2.37 -23.08
CA SER A 204 -20.56 -1.19 -23.54
C SER A 204 -19.99 0.14 -23.01
N VAL A 205 -19.02 0.11 -22.10
CA VAL A 205 -18.45 1.31 -21.47
C VAL A 205 -17.24 1.76 -22.26
N ARG A 206 -17.22 3.05 -22.64
CA ARG A 206 -16.06 3.71 -23.24
C ARG A 206 -15.66 4.88 -22.36
N ILE A 207 -14.38 5.04 -22.09
CA ILE A 207 -13.82 6.19 -21.38
C ILE A 207 -12.76 6.84 -22.25
N VAL A 208 -12.79 8.16 -22.32
CA VAL A 208 -11.79 8.97 -23.01
C VAL A 208 -11.13 9.83 -21.95
N LEU A 209 -9.81 9.75 -21.85
CA LEU A 209 -9.01 10.59 -20.98
C LEU A 209 -8.33 11.65 -21.86
N TYR A 210 -8.36 12.88 -21.39
CA TYR A 210 -7.73 14.02 -22.03
C TYR A 210 -6.66 14.58 -21.09
N PRO A 211 -5.53 15.05 -21.65
CA PRO A 211 -4.53 15.76 -20.86
C PRO A 211 -5.15 17.02 -20.25
N ALA A 212 -4.75 17.33 -19.03
CA ALA A 212 -5.22 18.51 -18.30
C ALA A 212 -4.02 19.34 -17.81
N PRO A 213 -4.16 20.67 -17.67
CA PRO A 213 -3.10 21.50 -17.11
C PRO A 213 -2.97 21.25 -15.60
N GLN A 214 -1.81 21.64 -15.06
CA GLN A 214 -1.49 21.46 -13.64
C GLN A 214 -2.50 22.19 -12.74
N GLY A 215 -3.01 21.50 -11.71
CA GLY A 215 -3.95 22.07 -10.74
C GLY A 215 -5.43 21.84 -11.05
N THR A 216 -5.74 21.17 -12.16
CA THR A 216 -7.11 20.78 -12.53
C THR A 216 -7.68 19.71 -11.58
N GLY A 217 -6.82 18.82 -11.09
CA GLY A 217 -7.18 17.62 -10.35
C GLY A 217 -7.78 16.51 -11.21
N LEU A 218 -8.23 15.45 -10.54
CA LEU A 218 -8.82 14.26 -11.19
C LEU A 218 -10.32 14.44 -11.42
N VAL A 219 -10.70 14.95 -12.61
CA VAL A 219 -12.09 15.13 -13.05
C VAL A 219 -12.64 13.83 -13.63
N VAL A 220 -12.78 12.82 -12.77
CA VAL A 220 -13.19 11.45 -13.12
C VAL A 220 -14.17 10.90 -12.08
N GLY A 221 -14.85 9.78 -12.35
CA GLY A 221 -15.64 9.07 -11.33
C GLY A 221 -14.75 8.55 -10.19
N ASP A 222 -15.28 8.49 -8.97
CA ASP A 222 -14.49 8.22 -7.75
C ASP A 222 -13.71 6.89 -7.80
N GLU A 223 -14.29 5.84 -8.38
CA GLU A 223 -13.58 4.56 -8.51
C GLU A 223 -12.41 4.63 -9.50
N CYS A 224 -12.52 5.44 -10.55
CA CYS A 224 -11.41 5.68 -11.47
C CYS A 224 -10.36 6.64 -10.90
N LYS A 225 -10.77 7.60 -10.03
CA LYS A 225 -9.82 8.46 -9.32
C LYS A 225 -8.83 7.63 -8.51
N LYS A 226 -9.30 6.56 -7.84
CA LYS A 226 -8.43 5.62 -7.10
C LYS A 226 -7.36 5.01 -8.01
N VAL A 227 -7.73 4.61 -9.22
CA VAL A 227 -6.80 4.04 -10.21
C VAL A 227 -5.78 5.07 -10.67
N LEU A 228 -6.23 6.26 -11.06
CA LEU A 228 -5.35 7.32 -11.58
C LEU A 228 -4.41 7.86 -10.50
N LYS A 229 -4.88 7.97 -9.25
CA LYS A 229 -4.06 8.38 -8.11
C LYS A 229 -2.92 7.40 -7.87
N LEU A 230 -3.21 6.10 -7.83
CA LEU A 230 -2.18 5.05 -7.66
C LEU A 230 -1.25 4.93 -8.87
N ALA A 231 -1.71 5.34 -10.06
CA ALA A 231 -0.86 5.46 -11.23
C ALA A 231 0.07 6.69 -11.20
N GLY A 232 -0.07 7.61 -10.24
CA GLY A 232 0.75 8.82 -10.16
C GLY A 232 0.29 9.94 -11.09
N ILE A 233 -0.95 9.88 -11.56
CA ILE A 233 -1.57 10.92 -12.40
C ILE A 233 -2.34 11.86 -11.47
N LYS A 234 -2.07 13.16 -11.57
CA LYS A 234 -2.65 14.20 -10.72
C LYS A 234 -3.81 14.93 -11.41
N ASP A 235 -3.65 15.20 -12.71
CA ASP A 235 -4.57 16.07 -13.45
C ASP A 235 -5.01 15.40 -14.75
N VAL A 236 -6.31 15.10 -14.88
CA VAL A 236 -6.90 14.51 -16.09
C VAL A 236 -8.37 14.93 -16.21
N TYR A 237 -8.77 15.29 -17.43
CA TYR A 237 -10.17 15.37 -17.81
C TYR A 237 -10.65 14.02 -18.33
N SER A 238 -11.87 13.62 -17.97
CA SER A 238 -12.47 12.41 -18.51
C SER A 238 -13.84 12.64 -19.11
N LYS A 239 -14.12 11.91 -20.18
CA LYS A 239 -15.46 11.78 -20.75
C LYS A 239 -15.80 10.31 -20.87
N ARG A 240 -16.92 9.90 -20.30
CA ARG A 240 -17.38 8.50 -20.35
C ARG A 240 -18.67 8.38 -21.15
N PHE A 241 -18.80 7.30 -21.89
CA PHE A 241 -19.96 6.95 -22.69
C PHE A 241 -20.45 5.54 -22.30
N GLY A 242 -21.76 5.31 -22.44
CA GLY A 242 -22.39 4.03 -22.10
C GLY A 242 -22.73 3.86 -20.61
N GLN A 243 -22.89 2.61 -20.17
CA GLN A 243 -23.47 2.30 -18.85
C GLN A 243 -22.45 2.39 -17.70
N SER A 244 -22.32 3.60 -17.15
CA SER A 244 -21.39 3.93 -16.07
C SER A 244 -21.70 3.30 -14.70
N ARG A 245 -22.89 2.73 -14.49
CA ARG A 245 -23.25 2.04 -13.24
C ARG A 245 -22.38 0.80 -12.97
N THR A 246 -21.87 0.17 -14.02
CA THR A 246 -21.02 -1.03 -13.91
C THR A 246 -19.55 -0.65 -13.66
N THR A 247 -19.16 -0.54 -12.39
CA THR A 247 -17.79 -0.10 -12.02
C THR A 247 -16.68 -1.03 -12.48
N ILE A 248 -16.92 -2.34 -12.51
CA ILE A 248 -15.95 -3.33 -13.00
C ILE A 248 -15.52 -2.99 -14.43
N ASN A 249 -16.49 -2.73 -15.31
CA ASN A 249 -16.22 -2.46 -16.72
C ASN A 249 -15.63 -1.06 -16.90
N LEU A 250 -16.12 -0.08 -16.14
CA LEU A 250 -15.56 1.28 -16.14
C LEU A 250 -14.07 1.29 -15.80
N ILE A 251 -13.65 0.54 -14.79
CA ILE A 251 -12.25 0.47 -14.35
C ILE A 251 -11.40 -0.30 -15.35
N LYS A 252 -11.91 -1.41 -15.89
CA LYS A 252 -11.25 -2.13 -16.98
C LYS A 252 -11.05 -1.24 -18.20
N ALA A 253 -12.04 -0.43 -18.57
CA ALA A 253 -11.92 0.54 -19.65
C ALA A 253 -10.89 1.64 -19.33
N CYS A 254 -10.81 2.09 -18.08
CA CYS A 254 -9.80 3.07 -17.65
C CYS A 254 -8.39 2.48 -17.76
N VAL A 255 -8.19 1.24 -17.33
CA VAL A 255 -6.90 0.54 -17.45
C VAL A 255 -6.54 0.28 -18.90
N ASP A 256 -7.51 -0.06 -19.75
CA ASP A 256 -7.31 -0.19 -21.21
C ASP A 256 -6.83 1.13 -21.83
N ALA A 257 -7.42 2.27 -21.44
CA ALA A 257 -6.97 3.59 -21.89
C ALA A 257 -5.51 3.88 -21.46
N LEU A 258 -5.16 3.53 -20.22
CA LEU A 258 -3.80 3.70 -19.70
C LEU A 258 -2.79 2.80 -20.42
N LYS A 259 -3.17 1.57 -20.78
CA LYS A 259 -2.31 0.67 -21.57
C LYS A 259 -1.97 1.26 -22.93
N LYS A 260 -2.96 1.81 -23.63
CA LYS A 260 -2.75 2.45 -24.94
C LYS A 260 -1.83 3.67 -24.88
N THR A 261 -1.65 4.28 -23.70
CA THR A 261 -0.68 5.38 -23.55
C THR A 261 0.75 4.92 -23.84
N MET A 262 1.06 3.63 -23.64
CA MET A 262 2.36 3.04 -23.99
C MET A 262 2.52 2.73 -25.48
N GLU A 263 1.41 2.53 -26.21
CA GLU A 263 1.42 2.17 -27.64
C GLU A 263 1.64 3.39 -28.53
N ILE A 264 1.39 4.58 -28.00
CA ILE A 264 1.54 5.84 -28.72
C ILE A 264 3.04 6.13 -28.87
N LYS A 265 3.50 6.03 -30.11
CA LYS A 265 4.86 6.37 -30.54
C LYS A 265 5.08 7.87 -30.45
#